data_AF-A0A1W9U8L5-F1
#
_entry.id   AF-A0A1W9U8L5-F1
#
_cell.length_a   1.000
_cell.length_b   1.000
_cell.length_c   1.000
_cell.angle_alpha   90.00
_cell.angle_beta   90.00
_cell.angle_gamma   90.00
#
_symmetry.space_group_name_H-M   'P 1'
#
loop_
_entity.id
_entity.type
_entity.pdbx_description
1 polymer ?
#
loop_
_entity_poly.entity_id
_entity_poly.type
_entity_poly.pdbx_seq_one_letter_code
_entity_poly.pdbx_strand_id
1 'polypeptide(L)'
;MTIFLEHRAKWISKLVIEITAPFQKIFTGTISTARNIWKNYFFLVETRQQNLRLNKKIDLLEIENSRYQELLLANQRLQQLLKFQENTEETFLPARVIGWDSSALFKSIIISKGENDGLKINMPVVNSKGVVGRIVSISPNYAKVLLVTDQNSAVDGLVQRSRCRGMLNAFLIM
;
A
#
# COMPACT_ATOMS: atom_id res chain seq x y z
N MET A 1 -10.91 71.47 -69.83
CA MET A 1 -10.34 71.52 -68.46
C MET A 1 -10.88 70.37 -67.62
N THR A 2 -10.82 69.13 -68.11
CA THR A 2 -11.43 67.95 -67.45
C THR A 2 -10.49 66.75 -67.40
N ILE A 3 -9.59 66.60 -68.37
CA ILE A 3 -8.57 65.52 -68.43
C ILE A 3 -7.49 65.67 -67.33
N PHE A 4 -7.19 66.91 -66.90
CA PHE A 4 -6.14 67.17 -65.91
C PHE A 4 -6.54 66.78 -64.47
N LEU A 5 -7.83 66.81 -64.14
CA LEU A 5 -8.36 66.50 -62.80
C LEU A 5 -8.43 64.98 -62.55
N GLU A 6 -8.72 64.16 -63.57
CA GLU A 6 -8.76 62.70 -63.44
C GLU A 6 -7.39 62.08 -63.15
N HIS A 7 -6.32 62.60 -63.77
CA HIS A 7 -4.96 62.04 -63.60
C HIS A 7 -4.42 62.22 -62.18
N ARG A 8 -4.76 63.33 -61.51
CA ARG A 8 -4.37 63.58 -60.12
C ARG A 8 -5.09 62.64 -59.15
N ALA A 9 -6.40 62.41 -59.37
CA ALA A 9 -7.19 61.49 -58.54
C ALA A 9 -6.72 60.02 -58.67
N LYS A 10 -6.36 59.59 -59.88
CA LYS A 10 -5.93 58.20 -60.17
C LYS A 10 -4.53 57.87 -59.64
N TRP A 11 -3.66 58.86 -59.48
CA TRP A 11 -2.32 58.69 -58.90
C TRP A 11 -2.36 58.63 -57.37
N ILE A 12 -3.21 59.46 -56.74
CA ILE A 12 -3.40 59.46 -55.29
C ILE A 12 -3.99 58.13 -54.81
N SER A 13 -4.99 57.59 -55.53
CA SER A 13 -5.58 56.29 -55.17
C SER A 13 -4.60 55.12 -55.28
N LYS A 14 -3.67 55.15 -56.24
CA LYS A 14 -2.60 54.16 -56.37
C LYS A 14 -1.62 54.19 -55.19
N LEU A 15 -1.18 55.38 -54.78
CA LEU A 15 -0.27 55.53 -53.64
C LEU A 15 -0.89 55.07 -52.32
N VAL A 16 -2.17 55.34 -52.11
CA VAL A 16 -2.89 54.89 -50.91
C VAL A 16 -2.94 53.37 -50.86
N ILE A 17 -3.18 52.69 -51.98
CA ILE A 17 -3.25 51.22 -52.03
C ILE A 17 -1.85 50.60 -51.83
N GLU A 18 -0.81 51.18 -52.42
CA GLU A 18 0.55 50.66 -52.36
C GLU A 18 1.18 50.78 -50.96
N ILE A 19 0.84 51.86 -50.23
CA ILE A 19 1.27 52.07 -48.84
C ILE A 19 0.43 51.23 -47.86
N THR A 20 -0.86 51.02 -48.14
CA THR A 20 -1.79 50.33 -47.23
C THR A 20 -1.78 48.81 -47.39
N ALA A 21 -1.49 48.30 -48.59
CA ALA A 21 -1.46 46.86 -48.90
C ALA A 21 -0.53 46.02 -47.99
N PRO A 22 0.72 46.43 -47.67
CA PRO A 22 1.56 45.65 -46.77
C PRO A 22 1.04 45.63 -45.33
N PHE A 23 0.38 46.71 -44.88
CA PHE A 23 -0.15 46.82 -43.51
C PHE A 23 -1.27 45.81 -43.24
N GLN A 24 -2.13 45.53 -44.23
CA GLN A 24 -3.22 44.54 -44.11
C GLN A 24 -2.71 43.10 -43.88
N LYS A 25 -1.53 42.73 -44.41
CA LYS A 25 -0.94 41.39 -44.20
C LYS A 25 -0.15 41.30 -42.89
N ILE A 26 0.51 42.38 -42.49
CA ILE A 26 1.28 42.45 -41.23
C ILE A 26 0.35 42.40 -40.01
N PHE A 27 -0.83 43.01 -40.10
CA PHE A 27 -1.79 43.01 -38.98
C PHE A 27 -2.43 41.63 -38.73
N THR A 28 -2.74 40.86 -39.76
CA THR A 28 -3.42 39.54 -39.63
C THR A 28 -2.47 38.40 -39.24
N GLY A 29 -1.18 38.47 -39.61
CA GLY A 29 -0.14 37.50 -39.20
C GLY A 29 0.29 37.64 -37.72
N THR A 30 0.26 38.86 -37.18
CA THR A 30 0.73 39.12 -35.80
C THR A 30 -0.31 38.72 -34.76
N ILE A 31 -1.60 38.94 -35.05
CA ILE A 31 -2.72 38.60 -34.14
C ILE A 31 -2.92 37.09 -33.98
N SER A 32 -2.68 36.30 -35.03
CA SER A 32 -2.77 34.84 -34.97
C SER A 32 -1.61 34.20 -34.19
N THR A 33 -0.40 34.77 -34.31
CA THR A 33 0.79 34.31 -33.58
C THR A 33 0.71 34.61 -32.08
N ALA A 34 0.27 35.82 -31.70
CA ALA A 34 0.10 36.19 -30.29
C ALA A 34 -0.97 35.33 -29.58
N ARG A 35 -2.06 35.00 -30.29
CA ARG A 35 -3.13 34.14 -29.77
C ARG A 35 -2.67 32.69 -29.55
N ASN A 36 -1.75 32.18 -30.38
CA ASN A 36 -1.20 30.83 -30.23
C ASN A 36 -0.24 30.71 -29.04
N ILE A 37 0.58 31.74 -28.79
CA ILE A 37 1.51 31.77 -27.66
C ILE A 37 0.74 31.82 -26.32
N TRP A 38 -0.31 32.63 -26.25
CA TRP A 38 -1.18 32.70 -25.06
C TRP A 38 -1.91 31.37 -24.79
N LYS A 39 -2.46 30.72 -25.82
CA LYS A 39 -3.13 29.41 -25.66
C LYS A 39 -2.16 28.31 -25.20
N ASN A 40 -0.94 28.26 -25.72
CA ASN A 40 0.04 27.25 -25.31
C ASN A 40 0.52 27.43 -23.85
N TYR A 41 0.69 28.68 -23.39
CA TYR A 41 1.14 28.92 -22.01
C TYR A 41 0.07 28.54 -20.97
N PHE A 42 -1.19 28.93 -21.19
CA PHE A 42 -2.29 28.55 -20.30
C PHE A 42 -2.58 27.04 -20.32
N PHE A 43 -2.49 26.38 -21.48
CA PHE A 43 -2.70 24.94 -21.61
C PHE A 43 -1.63 24.11 -20.86
N LEU A 44 -0.37 24.56 -20.85
CA LEU A 44 0.71 23.87 -20.13
C LEU A 44 0.52 23.92 -18.61
N VAL A 45 0.08 25.08 -18.07
CA VAL A 45 -0.15 25.25 -16.64
C VAL A 45 -1.34 24.39 -16.18
N GLU A 46 -2.42 24.35 -16.95
CA GLU A 46 -3.60 23.55 -16.64
C GLU A 46 -3.29 22.04 -16.71
N THR A 47 -2.57 21.59 -17.75
CA THR A 47 -2.16 20.18 -17.89
C THR A 47 -1.21 19.75 -16.76
N ARG A 48 -0.32 20.64 -16.31
CA ARG A 48 0.56 20.37 -15.17
C ARG A 48 -0.21 20.28 -13.86
N GLN A 49 -1.19 21.16 -13.64
CA GLN A 49 -2.07 21.09 -12.47
C GLN A 49 -2.94 19.83 -12.46
N GLN A 50 -3.46 19.42 -13.62
CA GLN A 50 -4.22 18.18 -13.76
C GLN A 50 -3.35 16.95 -13.46
N ASN A 51 -2.12 16.88 -13.99
CA ASN A 51 -1.16 15.83 -13.66
C ASN A 51 -0.86 15.77 -12.15
N LEU A 52 -0.63 16.92 -11.50
CA LEU A 52 -0.40 16.98 -10.06
C LEU A 52 -1.62 16.50 -9.25
N ARG A 53 -2.84 16.86 -9.67
CA ARG A 53 -4.08 16.39 -9.03
C ARG A 53 -4.30 14.89 -9.22
N LEU A 54 -4.05 14.39 -10.43
CA LEU A 54 -4.19 12.97 -10.76
C LEU A 54 -3.17 12.12 -9.98
N ASN A 55 -1.91 12.55 -9.93
CA ASN A 55 -0.89 11.84 -9.14
C ASN A 55 -1.26 11.82 -7.65
N LYS A 56 -1.69 12.95 -7.07
CA LYS A 56 -2.19 12.97 -5.68
C LYS A 56 -3.36 12.00 -5.47
N LYS A 57 -4.25 11.86 -6.45
CA LYS A 57 -5.39 10.94 -6.36
C LYS A 57 -4.93 9.48 -6.45
N ILE A 58 -3.94 9.18 -7.28
CA ILE A 58 -3.31 7.86 -7.35
C ILE A 58 -2.68 7.51 -6.00
N ASP A 59 -1.86 8.41 -5.44
CA ASP A 59 -1.22 8.19 -4.13
C ASP A 59 -2.25 7.88 -3.03
N LEU A 60 -3.36 8.64 -3.00
CA LEU A 60 -4.43 8.41 -2.03
C LEU A 60 -5.13 7.06 -2.24
N LEU A 61 -5.40 6.68 -3.49
CA LEU A 61 -6.02 5.40 -3.82
C LEU A 61 -5.10 4.22 -3.51
N GLU A 62 -3.78 4.37 -3.69
CA GLU A 62 -2.80 3.34 -3.33
C GLU A 62 -2.75 3.10 -1.82
N ILE A 63 -2.81 4.17 -1.03
CA ILE A 63 -2.90 4.08 0.44
C ILE A 63 -4.20 3.37 0.86
N GLU A 64 -5.33 3.74 0.25
CA GLU A 64 -6.62 3.13 0.57
C GLU A 64 -6.66 1.64 0.19
N ASN A 65 -6.12 1.28 -0.97
CA ASN A 65 -6.02 -0.10 -1.43
C ASN A 65 -5.15 -0.94 -0.48
N SER A 66 -4.00 -0.41 -0.06
CA SER A 66 -3.13 -1.07 0.93
C SER A 66 -3.87 -1.36 2.24
N ARG A 67 -4.66 -0.39 2.72
CA ARG A 67 -5.49 -0.57 3.93
C ARG A 67 -6.57 -1.64 3.75
N TYR A 68 -7.23 -1.70 2.59
CA TYR A 68 -8.21 -2.76 2.30
C TYR A 68 -7.56 -4.15 2.26
N GLN A 69 -6.35 -4.26 1.70
CA GLN A 69 -5.61 -5.52 1.68
C GLN A 69 -5.27 -6.01 3.09
N GLU A 70 -4.81 -5.14 3.99
CA GLU A 70 -4.56 -5.50 5.39
C GLU A 70 -5.84 -5.98 6.10
N LEU A 71 -6.97 -5.29 5.89
CA LEU A 71 -8.26 -5.69 6.46
C LEU A 71 -8.72 -7.06 5.94
N LEU A 72 -8.53 -7.34 4.65
CA LEU A 72 -8.82 -8.64 4.07
C LEU A 72 -7.97 -9.75 4.69
N LEU A 73 -6.66 -9.53 4.85
CA LEU A 73 -5.77 -10.49 5.50
C LEU A 73 -6.15 -10.75 6.96
N ALA A 74 -6.51 -9.69 7.70
CA ALA A 74 -6.99 -9.81 9.07
C ALA A 74 -8.29 -10.63 9.15
N ASN A 75 -9.24 -10.39 8.24
CA ASN A 75 -10.49 -11.13 8.18
C ASN A 75 -10.27 -12.61 7.87
N GLN A 76 -9.43 -12.93 6.88
CA GLN A 76 -9.06 -14.32 6.56
C GLN A 76 -8.44 -15.03 7.76
N ARG A 77 -7.56 -14.35 8.51
CA ARG A 77 -6.97 -14.91 9.73
C ARG A 77 -8.01 -15.19 10.80
N LEU A 78 -8.95 -14.26 11.04
CA LEU A 78 -10.04 -14.46 11.99
C LEU A 78 -10.94 -15.64 11.59
N GLN A 79 -11.27 -15.76 10.31
CA GLN A 79 -12.05 -16.90 9.79
C GLN A 79 -11.34 -18.24 10.01
N GLN A 80 -10.02 -18.30 9.81
CA GLN A 80 -9.25 -19.51 10.08
C GLN A 80 -9.26 -19.88 11.57
N LEU A 81 -9.19 -18.89 12.48
CA LEU A 81 -9.27 -19.13 13.92
C LEU A 81 -10.65 -19.63 14.35
N LEU A 82 -11.73 -19.07 13.80
CA LEU A 82 -13.10 -19.53 14.07
C LEU A 82 -13.32 -20.98 13.59
N LYS A 83 -12.90 -21.30 12.36
CA LYS A 83 -12.98 -22.66 11.82
C LYS A 83 -12.16 -23.67 12.62
N PHE A 84 -11.03 -23.25 13.17
CA PHE A 84 -10.22 -24.09 14.05
C PHE A 84 -10.94 -24.38 15.37
N GLN A 85 -11.66 -23.40 15.92
CA GLN A 85 -12.45 -23.55 17.13
C GLN A 85 -13.64 -24.50 16.95
N GLU A 86 -14.33 -24.48 15.80
CA GLU A 86 -15.51 -25.32 15.55
C GLU A 86 -15.21 -26.83 15.39
N ASN A 87 -13.98 -27.21 15.01
CA ASN A 87 -13.64 -28.59 14.66
C ASN A 87 -13.02 -29.42 15.79
N THR A 88 -12.93 -28.90 17.02
CA THR A 88 -12.32 -29.61 18.15
C THR A 88 -13.19 -29.43 19.40
N GLU A 89 -13.52 -30.52 20.11
CA GLU A 89 -14.27 -30.48 21.38
C GLU A 89 -13.49 -29.82 22.55
N GLU A 90 -12.28 -29.33 22.26
CA GLU A 90 -11.36 -28.69 23.20
C GLU A 90 -11.60 -27.16 23.24
N THR A 91 -11.64 -26.59 24.44
CA THR A 91 -11.81 -25.13 24.62
C THR A 91 -10.54 -24.38 24.22
N PHE A 92 -10.59 -23.63 23.12
CA PHE A 92 -9.48 -22.75 22.73
C PHE A 92 -9.63 -21.34 23.26
N LEU A 93 -8.52 -20.76 23.71
CA LEU A 93 -8.42 -19.34 24.04
C LEU A 93 -7.64 -18.60 22.93
N PRO A 94 -8.29 -17.75 22.12
CA PRO A 94 -7.60 -17.00 21.09
C PRO A 94 -6.72 -15.90 21.71
N ALA A 95 -5.46 -15.85 21.28
CA ALA A 95 -4.48 -14.87 21.73
C ALA A 95 -3.70 -14.27 20.55
N ARG A 96 -3.29 -13.00 20.68
CA ARG A 96 -2.45 -12.30 19.69
C ARG A 96 -1.00 -12.30 20.14
N VAL A 97 -0.06 -12.51 19.22
CA VAL A 97 1.37 -12.30 19.48
C VAL A 97 1.66 -10.80 19.52
N ILE A 98 2.22 -10.32 20.62
CA ILE A 98 2.51 -8.90 20.87
C ILE A 98 4.01 -8.60 20.96
N GLY A 99 4.85 -9.64 21.03
CA GLY A 99 6.29 -9.46 21.12
C GLY A 99 7.05 -10.73 20.83
N TRP A 100 8.32 -10.54 20.46
CA TRP A 100 9.31 -11.59 20.30
C TRP A 100 10.38 -11.34 21.36
N ASP A 101 10.81 -12.40 22.05
CA ASP A 101 11.97 -12.29 22.93
C ASP A 101 13.23 -12.24 22.06
N SER A 102 14.00 -11.15 22.17
CA SER A 102 15.23 -10.93 21.41
C SER A 102 16.46 -11.57 22.05
N SER A 103 16.30 -12.29 23.15
CA SER A 103 17.40 -12.99 23.81
C SER A 103 17.95 -14.11 22.91
N ALA A 104 19.26 -14.12 22.71
CA ALA A 104 19.95 -15.18 21.97
C ALA A 104 19.86 -16.56 22.65
N LEU A 105 19.45 -16.60 23.92
CA LEU A 105 19.40 -17.83 24.72
C LEU A 105 18.15 -18.67 24.48
N PHE A 106 17.01 -18.04 24.15
CA PHE A 106 15.73 -18.75 23.99
C PHE A 106 14.85 -18.11 22.91
N LYS A 107 14.35 -18.91 21.98
CA LYS A 107 13.31 -18.52 21.02
C LYS A 107 11.94 -18.56 21.69
N SER A 108 11.47 -17.41 22.15
CA SER A 108 10.14 -17.27 22.76
C SER A 108 9.35 -16.08 22.21
N ILE A 109 8.02 -16.17 22.33
CA ILE A 109 7.08 -15.12 21.94
C ILE A 109 6.19 -14.72 23.11
N ILE A 110 5.68 -13.50 23.09
CA ILE A 110 4.77 -12.96 24.10
C ILE A 110 3.37 -12.85 23.50
N ILE A 111 2.37 -13.34 24.22
CA ILE A 111 0.96 -13.32 23.80
C ILE A 111 0.10 -12.40 24.69
N SER A 112 -0.96 -11.84 24.10
CA SER A 112 -1.88 -10.86 24.71
C SER A 112 -2.93 -11.49 25.65
N LYS A 113 -2.56 -12.56 26.35
CA LYS A 113 -3.44 -13.30 27.26
C LYS A 113 -2.61 -13.77 28.45
N GLY A 114 -3.20 -13.78 29.63
CA GLY A 114 -2.51 -14.07 30.89
C GLY A 114 -3.33 -14.92 31.87
N GLU A 115 -2.95 -14.86 33.13
CA GLU A 115 -3.60 -15.59 34.23
C GLU A 115 -5.09 -15.22 34.36
N ASN A 116 -5.42 -13.93 34.17
CA ASN A 116 -6.80 -13.44 34.23
C ASN A 116 -7.70 -14.04 33.13
N ASP A 117 -7.11 -14.53 32.04
CA ASP A 117 -7.83 -15.21 30.96
C ASP A 117 -7.89 -16.74 31.15
N GLY A 118 -7.36 -17.25 32.27
CA GLY A 118 -7.35 -18.67 32.62
C GLY A 118 -6.17 -19.47 32.06
N LEU A 119 -5.12 -18.80 31.56
CA LEU A 119 -3.91 -19.49 31.11
C LEU A 119 -3.17 -20.17 32.26
N LYS A 120 -2.55 -21.32 31.98
CA LYS A 120 -1.72 -22.09 32.91
C LYS A 120 -0.38 -22.45 32.29
N ILE A 121 0.64 -22.57 33.14
CA ILE A 121 1.97 -23.01 32.71
C ILE A 121 1.85 -24.41 32.08
N ASN A 122 2.65 -24.66 31.05
CA ASN A 122 2.63 -25.88 30.21
C ASN A 122 1.41 -26.06 29.31
N MET A 123 0.49 -25.10 29.23
CA MET A 123 -0.55 -25.17 28.20
C MET A 123 0.08 -25.15 26.79
N PRO A 124 -0.38 -26.01 25.88
CA PRO A 124 0.07 -26.02 24.49
C PRO A 124 -0.46 -24.81 23.75
N VAL A 125 0.37 -24.25 22.87
CA VAL A 125 0.01 -23.16 21.97
C VAL A 125 0.04 -23.69 20.56
N VAL A 126 -1.08 -23.54 19.86
CA VAL A 126 -1.29 -24.07 18.51
C VAL A 126 -1.76 -22.96 17.58
N ASN A 127 -1.50 -23.13 16.28
CA ASN A 127 -2.06 -22.31 15.21
C ASN A 127 -2.75 -23.22 14.18
N SER A 128 -3.32 -22.62 13.12
CA SER A 128 -4.01 -23.36 12.05
C SER A 128 -3.13 -24.35 11.27
N LYS A 129 -1.80 -24.27 11.40
CA LYS A 129 -0.84 -25.17 10.75
C LYS A 129 -0.28 -26.25 11.67
N GLY A 130 -0.42 -26.10 12.99
CA GLY A 130 0.10 -27.06 13.96
C GLY A 130 0.57 -26.43 15.28
N VAL A 131 1.40 -27.19 16.01
CA VAL A 131 1.91 -26.80 17.32
C VAL A 131 2.98 -25.71 17.19
N VAL A 132 2.83 -24.64 17.96
CA VAL A 132 3.75 -23.50 18.02
C VAL A 132 4.72 -23.63 19.19
N GLY A 133 4.23 -24.11 20.35
CA GLY A 133 5.04 -24.17 21.56
C GLY A 133 4.23 -24.47 22.82
N ARG A 134 4.80 -24.13 23.98
CA ARG A 134 4.13 -24.23 25.29
C ARG A 134 4.37 -23.00 26.14
N ILE A 135 3.43 -22.70 27.03
CA ILE A 135 3.57 -21.59 27.97
C ILE A 135 4.62 -21.93 29.04
N VAL A 136 5.62 -21.05 29.20
CA VAL A 136 6.71 -21.21 30.20
C VAL A 136 6.64 -20.20 31.33
N SER A 137 5.98 -19.07 31.12
CA SER A 137 5.78 -18.04 32.15
C SER A 137 4.49 -17.28 31.87
N ILE A 138 3.80 -16.87 32.93
CA ILE A 138 2.53 -16.16 32.88
C ILE A 138 2.62 -14.92 33.76
N SER A 139 2.01 -13.84 33.29
CA SER A 139 1.73 -12.60 33.99
C SER A 139 0.21 -12.36 33.97
N PRO A 140 -0.33 -11.40 34.74
CA PRO A 140 -1.78 -11.20 34.82
C PRO A 140 -2.49 -11.06 33.46
N ASN A 141 -1.87 -10.35 32.51
CA ASN A 141 -2.46 -10.05 31.19
C ASN A 141 -1.64 -10.60 30.00
N TYR A 142 -0.49 -11.23 30.25
CA TYR A 142 0.44 -11.66 29.21
C TYR A 142 1.05 -13.00 29.55
N ALA A 143 1.49 -13.75 28.54
CA ALA A 143 2.18 -15.01 28.74
C ALA A 143 3.35 -15.15 27.76
N LYS A 144 4.42 -15.82 28.22
CA LYS A 144 5.60 -16.16 27.42
C LYS A 144 5.48 -17.60 26.95
N VAL A 145 5.63 -17.80 25.65
CA VAL A 145 5.54 -19.10 24.97
C VAL A 145 6.92 -19.48 24.46
N LEU A 146 7.43 -20.64 24.90
CA LEU A 146 8.65 -21.23 24.36
C LEU A 146 8.30 -21.96 23.06
N LEU A 147 8.99 -21.61 21.97
CA LEU A 147 8.71 -22.17 20.65
C LEU A 147 9.25 -23.59 20.52
N VAL A 148 8.60 -24.41 19.69
CA VAL A 148 9.10 -25.75 19.31
C VAL A 148 10.41 -25.72 18.55
N THR A 149 10.79 -24.55 18.02
CA THR A 149 12.06 -24.32 17.30
C THR A 149 13.24 -23.99 18.22
N ASP A 150 13.02 -23.91 19.53
CA ASP A 150 14.10 -23.69 20.51
C ASP A 150 14.83 -25.00 20.85
N GLN A 151 16.14 -24.93 21.08
CA GLN A 151 16.94 -26.11 21.42
C GLN A 151 16.53 -26.73 22.77
N ASN A 152 15.98 -25.93 23.69
CA ASN A 152 15.45 -26.40 24.97
C ASN A 152 13.97 -26.83 24.89
N SER A 153 13.40 -26.86 23.68
CA SER A 153 12.05 -27.34 23.45
C SER A 153 12.08 -28.81 23.06
N ALA A 154 11.35 -29.62 23.84
CA ALA A 154 11.11 -31.03 23.58
C ALA A 154 9.60 -31.22 23.46
N VAL A 155 9.13 -31.70 22.31
CA VAL A 155 7.72 -32.01 22.08
C VAL A 155 7.60 -33.47 21.67
N ASP A 156 6.78 -34.24 22.37
CA ASP A 156 6.46 -35.62 21.99
C ASP A 156 5.58 -35.60 20.73
N GLY A 157 5.97 -36.35 19.72
CA GLY A 157 5.33 -36.42 18.42
C GLY A 157 5.10 -37.86 18.00
N LEU A 158 4.00 -38.10 17.29
CA LEU A 158 3.68 -39.41 16.72
C LEU A 158 3.78 -39.34 15.19
N VAL A 159 4.63 -40.17 14.60
CA VAL A 159 4.71 -40.31 13.14
C VAL A 159 3.47 -41.04 12.65
N GLN A 160 2.59 -40.35 11.91
CA GLN A 160 1.29 -40.89 11.51
C GLN A 160 1.37 -42.24 10.77
N ARG A 161 2.33 -42.38 9.84
CA ARG A 161 2.47 -43.58 9.01
C ARG A 161 2.85 -44.82 9.82
N SER A 162 3.78 -44.68 10.77
CA SER A 162 4.34 -45.81 11.51
C SER A 162 3.79 -45.93 12.93
N ARG A 163 3.02 -44.95 13.40
CA ARG A 163 2.59 -44.79 14.80
C ARG A 163 3.77 -44.80 15.79
N CYS A 164 5.00 -44.56 15.33
CA CYS A 164 6.16 -44.44 16.20
C CYS A 164 6.10 -43.12 16.97
N ARG A 165 6.33 -43.17 18.29
CA ARG A 165 6.57 -41.97 19.11
C ARG A 165 8.03 -41.56 19.04
N GLY A 166 8.27 -40.27 19.04
CA GLY A 166 9.61 -39.69 19.09
C GLY A 166 9.57 -38.26 19.61
N MET A 167 10.65 -37.82 20.23
CA MET A 167 10.80 -36.43 20.66
C MET A 167 11.33 -35.56 19.53
N LEU A 168 10.62 -34.48 19.25
CA LEU A 168 11.10 -33.40 18.39
C LEU A 168 11.95 -32.45 19.24
N ASN A 169 13.24 -32.42 18.95
CA ASN A 169 14.19 -31.44 19.48
C ASN A 169 14.65 -30.56 18.32
N ALA A 170 14.66 -29.24 18.49
CA ALA A 170 15.22 -28.36 17.48
C ALA A 170 16.75 -28.43 17.50
N PHE A 171 17.35 -28.86 16.40
CA PHE A 171 18.80 -28.88 16.23
C PHE A 171 19.22 -27.74 15.29
N LEU A 172 20.15 -26.89 15.74
CA LEU A 172 20.74 -25.86 14.91
C LEU A 172 21.94 -26.46 14.17
N ILE A 173 21.85 -26.61 12.85
CA ILE A 173 23.03 -26.95 12.03
C ILE A 173 23.82 -25.66 11.86
N MET A 174 25.04 -25.65 12.41
CA MET A 174 25.98 -24.53 12.32
C MET A 174 26.92 -24.71 11.13
#